data_AF-A0AAP2DRF7-F1
#
_entry.id   AF-A0AAP2DRF7-F1
#
_cell.length_a   1.000
_cell.length_b   1.000
_cell.length_c   1.000
_cell.angle_alpha   90.00
_cell.angle_beta   90.00
_cell.angle_gamma   90.00
#
_symmetry.space_group_name_H-M   'P 1'
#
loop_
_entity.id
_entity.type
_entity.pdbx_description
1 polymer ?
#
loop_
_entity_poly.entity_id
_entity_poly.type
_entity_poly.pdbx_seq_one_letter_code
_entity_poly.pdbx_strand_id
1 'polypeptide(L)'
;MKSGTYHRSVAQPFGIRRCLVFSRAWPCHWLLVLISVSSCIPDPLEVRGIPEVKSQIVVSSQIVPDRTLAVLLTRTLGALDASDETDPQALLDQIAVNDALVTVTGAGRKDTLEFLGNGLYGGVVIPFQPGRNYTLKVNSETMGEVKATTIAKPQVSFRTIRAELYNSGYNDTLAQVTYGLKDPIVQNWYMINVQEVEREDVIDNLINPWAYTRLVSDEAFNGGEFDEQFRVFPNEYRTGDTVAVSLSNISEEYYRFMKLRIDNRFSLVEFLGEPINYPSNVEGGKGFFNLYVPDIRLFVLERPRD
;
A
#
# COMPACT_ATOMS: atom_id res chain seq x y z
N MET A 1 49.90 19.27 27.42
CA MET A 1 51.28 19.41 26.90
C MET A 1 51.50 18.30 25.88
N LYS A 2 51.91 18.51 24.63
CA LYS A 2 52.36 19.69 23.84
C LYS A 2 51.59 19.62 22.49
N SER A 3 51.10 20.71 21.88
CA SER A 3 51.83 21.77 21.15
C SER A 3 52.75 21.22 20.04
N GLY A 4 52.50 21.60 18.77
CA GLY A 4 53.23 21.06 17.61
C GLY A 4 52.88 21.67 16.25
N THR A 5 52.76 22.99 16.15
CA THR A 5 52.62 23.73 14.87
C THR A 5 53.95 23.81 14.12
N TYR A 6 54.00 23.60 12.79
CA TYR A 6 54.92 24.25 11.81
C TYR A 6 54.45 23.85 10.38
N HIS A 7 53.94 24.66 9.44
CA HIS A 7 54.32 25.96 8.82
C HIS A 7 55.26 25.86 7.60
N ARG A 8 54.72 26.17 6.39
CA ARG A 8 55.35 26.73 5.14
C ARG A 8 56.56 25.95 4.53
N SER A 9 56.73 25.82 3.21
CA SER A 9 56.73 26.82 2.11
C SER A 9 56.79 26.06 0.75
N VAL A 10 56.88 26.61 -0.47
CA VAL A 10 56.96 27.98 -1.07
C VAL A 10 56.33 27.86 -2.49
N ALA A 11 55.56 28.84 -3.01
CA ALA A 11 55.92 29.86 -4.04
C ALA A 11 56.54 29.32 -5.38
N GLN A 12 56.42 29.97 -6.55
CA GLN A 12 56.13 31.37 -6.86
C GLN A 12 55.52 31.53 -8.30
N PRO A 13 55.62 32.64 -9.09
CA PRO A 13 54.42 33.31 -9.58
C PRO A 13 54.27 33.39 -11.11
N PHE A 14 53.13 33.89 -11.58
CA PHE A 14 53.12 34.86 -12.68
C PHE A 14 52.07 35.94 -12.41
N GLY A 15 52.48 37.20 -12.51
CA GLY A 15 51.56 38.33 -12.45
C GLY A 15 51.79 39.23 -13.66
N ILE A 16 50.71 39.80 -14.19
CA ILE A 16 50.75 41.02 -14.99
C ILE A 16 49.69 41.95 -14.42
N ARG A 17 50.11 43.15 -14.01
CA ARG A 17 49.21 44.27 -13.72
C ARG A 17 48.87 44.97 -15.03
N ARG A 18 47.64 45.45 -15.18
CA ARG A 18 47.33 46.90 -15.23
C ARG A 18 45.82 47.14 -15.28
N CYS A 19 45.38 48.14 -14.53
CA CYS A 19 43.99 48.60 -14.49
C CYS A 19 43.78 49.77 -15.46
N LEU A 20 42.50 50.07 -15.72
CA LEU A 20 41.96 51.31 -16.33
C LEU A 20 42.23 51.40 -17.85
N VAL A 21 41.31 51.92 -18.67
CA VAL A 21 40.39 53.04 -18.42
C VAL A 21 38.94 52.74 -18.84
N PHE A 22 37.99 53.26 -18.05
CA PHE A 22 36.56 53.34 -18.38
C PHE A 22 36.33 54.20 -19.64
N SER A 23 35.76 53.65 -20.70
CA SER A 23 35.13 54.44 -21.77
C SER A 23 33.61 54.25 -21.75
N ARG A 24 32.88 55.37 -21.80
CA ARG A 24 31.42 55.40 -21.74
C ARG A 24 30.81 54.93 -23.07
N ALA A 25 30.41 53.67 -23.17
CA ALA A 25 29.31 53.24 -24.02
C ALA A 25 28.76 51.87 -23.61
N TRP A 26 27.43 51.77 -23.51
CA TRP A 26 26.63 50.54 -23.58
C TRP A 26 26.76 49.47 -22.47
N PRO A 27 26.16 49.71 -21.28
CA PRO A 27 25.66 48.63 -20.42
C PRO A 27 24.32 48.03 -20.89
N CYS A 28 23.74 48.52 -22.01
CA CYS A 28 22.35 48.27 -22.36
C CYS A 28 22.10 46.90 -23.03
N HIS A 29 23.08 46.35 -23.77
CA HIS A 29 22.87 45.10 -24.53
C HIS A 29 22.82 43.83 -23.65
N TRP A 30 23.60 43.75 -22.57
CA TRP A 30 23.58 42.59 -21.67
C TRP A 30 22.34 42.57 -20.76
N LEU A 31 21.77 43.74 -20.44
CA LEU A 31 20.51 43.82 -19.69
C LEU A 31 19.33 43.35 -20.55
N LEU A 32 19.32 43.69 -21.84
CA LEU A 32 18.28 43.26 -22.79
C LEU A 32 18.21 41.74 -22.94
N VAL A 33 19.35 41.04 -23.09
CA VAL A 33 19.37 39.57 -23.23
C VAL A 33 18.81 38.88 -21.98
N LEU A 34 19.09 39.40 -20.79
CA LEU A 34 18.60 38.84 -19.52
C LEU A 34 17.09 39.08 -19.31
N ILE A 35 16.53 40.15 -19.88
CA ILE A 35 15.09 40.43 -19.92
C ILE A 35 14.37 39.53 -20.96
N SER A 36 15.04 39.17 -22.06
CA SER A 36 14.45 38.29 -23.10
C SER A 36 14.18 36.86 -22.62
N VAL A 37 14.91 36.35 -21.62
CA VAL A 37 14.72 34.96 -21.13
C VAL A 37 13.64 34.87 -20.05
N SER A 38 13.38 35.95 -19.31
CA SER A 38 12.34 35.99 -18.28
C SER A 38 10.93 36.25 -18.81
N SER A 39 10.77 36.71 -20.05
CA SER A 39 9.45 36.87 -20.69
C SER A 39 8.95 35.62 -21.44
N CYS A 40 9.63 34.48 -21.31
CA CYS A 40 9.31 33.24 -22.03
C CYS A 40 8.79 32.11 -21.13
N ILE A 41 8.46 32.40 -19.87
CA ILE A 41 7.60 31.52 -19.06
C ILE A 41 6.17 32.00 -19.29
N PRO A 42 5.36 31.34 -20.14
CA PRO A 42 3.96 31.70 -20.30
C PRO A 42 3.25 31.51 -18.95
N ASP A 43 2.28 32.37 -18.65
CA ASP A 43 1.43 32.19 -17.48
C ASP A 43 0.82 30.78 -17.48
N PRO A 44 0.80 30.06 -16.34
CA PRO A 44 0.26 28.72 -16.28
C PRO A 44 -1.18 28.73 -16.76
N LEU A 45 -1.47 27.92 -17.78
CA LEU A 45 -2.79 27.86 -18.39
C LEU A 45 -3.82 27.46 -17.33
N GLU A 46 -4.71 28.38 -16.97
CA GLU A 46 -5.82 28.09 -16.07
C GLU A 46 -6.75 27.07 -16.74
N VAL A 47 -6.63 25.80 -16.35
CA VAL A 47 -7.47 24.70 -16.87
C VAL A 47 -8.86 24.77 -16.24
N ARG A 48 -9.67 25.72 -16.71
CA ARG A 48 -11.04 25.91 -16.26
C ARG A 48 -11.97 24.85 -16.86
N GLY A 49 -12.85 24.28 -16.04
CA GLY A 49 -13.93 23.40 -16.51
C GLY A 49 -13.64 21.89 -16.48
N ILE A 50 -12.57 21.44 -15.81
CA ILE A 50 -12.49 20.04 -15.37
C ILE A 50 -13.61 19.82 -14.34
N PRO A 51 -14.47 18.79 -14.47
CA PRO A 51 -15.45 18.48 -13.44
C PRO A 51 -14.73 18.05 -12.16
N GLU A 52 -14.92 18.79 -11.07
CA GLU A 52 -14.41 18.40 -9.75
C GLU A 52 -15.04 17.05 -9.35
N VAL A 53 -14.20 16.03 -9.22
CA VAL A 53 -14.64 14.72 -8.75
C VAL A 53 -15.03 14.88 -7.29
N LYS A 54 -16.33 14.78 -6.99
CA LYS A 54 -16.83 14.85 -5.61
C LYS A 54 -16.13 13.78 -4.78
N SER A 55 -15.30 14.21 -3.83
CA SER A 55 -14.53 13.32 -2.97
C SER A 55 -15.44 12.36 -2.20
N GLN A 56 -15.13 11.07 -2.21
CA GLN A 56 -15.89 10.01 -1.53
C GLN A 56 -15.02 9.30 -0.50
N ILE A 57 -15.63 8.80 0.58
CA ILE A 57 -14.95 7.90 1.53
C ILE A 57 -14.64 6.57 0.81
N VAL A 58 -13.40 6.15 0.91
CA VAL A 58 -12.87 4.85 0.48
C VAL A 58 -12.68 3.99 1.73
N VAL A 59 -13.31 2.82 1.77
CA VAL A 59 -13.15 1.83 2.85
C VAL A 59 -12.20 0.74 2.41
N SER A 60 -11.24 0.39 3.26
CA SER A 60 -10.46 -0.85 3.14
C SER A 60 -10.45 -1.55 4.50
N SER A 61 -10.76 -2.84 4.55
CA SER A 61 -10.77 -3.60 5.81
C SER A 61 -9.93 -4.87 5.74
N GLN A 62 -9.31 -5.21 6.86
CA GLN A 62 -8.48 -6.39 7.03
C GLN A 62 -8.60 -6.95 8.45
N ILE A 63 -8.33 -8.25 8.60
CA ILE A 63 -8.27 -8.91 9.90
C ILE A 63 -6.83 -9.32 10.19
N VAL A 64 -6.36 -8.91 11.36
CA VAL A 64 -4.98 -9.08 11.81
C VAL A 64 -4.84 -10.39 12.61
N PRO A 65 -3.62 -10.87 12.95
CA PRO A 65 -3.42 -12.17 13.58
C PRO A 65 -4.30 -12.50 14.79
N ASP A 66 -4.56 -11.51 15.66
CA ASP A 66 -5.36 -11.70 16.89
C ASP A 66 -6.88 -11.52 16.69
N ARG A 67 -7.37 -11.56 15.45
CA ARG A 67 -8.76 -11.32 15.05
C ARG A 67 -9.26 -9.89 15.31
N THR A 68 -8.38 -8.95 15.63
CA THR A 68 -8.68 -7.52 15.62
C THR A 68 -9.01 -7.10 14.20
N LEU A 69 -10.11 -6.35 14.05
CA LEU A 69 -10.46 -5.72 12.78
C LEU A 69 -9.70 -4.40 12.65
N ALA A 70 -9.08 -4.18 11.50
CA ALA A 70 -8.56 -2.88 11.10
C ALA A 70 -9.33 -2.38 9.87
N VAL A 71 -9.74 -1.11 9.90
CA VAL A 71 -10.42 -0.40 8.82
C VAL A 71 -9.64 0.87 8.52
N LEU A 72 -9.08 0.96 7.33
CA LEU A 72 -8.49 2.18 6.80
C LEU A 72 -9.57 2.96 6.04
N LEU A 73 -9.73 4.23 6.39
CA LEU A 73 -10.61 5.19 5.74
C LEU A 73 -9.78 6.29 5.09
N THR A 74 -9.86 6.37 3.77
CA THR A 74 -9.26 7.45 2.99
C THR A 74 -10.31 8.15 2.13
N ARG A 75 -9.94 9.24 1.48
CA ARG A 75 -10.77 9.91 0.46
C ARG A 75 -10.26 9.61 -0.95
N THR A 76 -11.16 9.61 -1.93
CA THR A 76 -10.78 9.47 -3.35
C THR A 76 -9.88 10.63 -3.79
N LEU A 77 -8.75 10.30 -4.40
CA LEU A 77 -7.82 11.23 -5.06
C LEU A 77 -8.34 11.68 -6.42
N GLY A 78 -8.10 12.94 -6.77
CA GLY A 78 -8.18 13.46 -8.14
C GLY A 78 -6.89 13.16 -8.92
N ALA A 79 -6.95 13.31 -10.25
CA ALA A 79 -5.84 13.01 -11.16
C ALA A 79 -4.60 13.94 -11.01
N LEU A 80 -4.68 14.96 -10.16
CA LEU A 80 -3.59 15.91 -9.87
C LEU A 80 -3.03 15.76 -8.44
N ASP A 81 -3.62 14.89 -7.61
CA ASP A 81 -3.30 14.77 -6.19
C ASP A 81 -2.18 13.75 -5.89
N ALA A 82 -1.72 13.00 -6.90
CA ALA A 82 -0.64 12.03 -6.77
C ALA A 82 0.27 12.05 -8.01
N SER A 83 1.59 11.99 -7.78
CA SER A 83 2.63 11.85 -8.80
C SER A 83 3.64 10.77 -8.41
N ASP A 84 4.45 10.31 -9.35
CA ASP A 84 5.51 9.30 -9.12
C ASP A 84 6.58 9.74 -8.10
N GLU A 85 6.66 11.04 -7.78
CA GLU A 85 7.57 11.62 -6.79
C GLU A 85 6.91 11.84 -5.41
N THR A 86 5.63 11.49 -5.25
CA THR A 86 4.91 11.73 -3.99
C THR A 86 5.27 10.67 -2.94
N ASP A 87 5.75 11.11 -1.78
CA ASP A 87 5.96 10.24 -0.62
C ASP A 87 4.63 9.55 -0.21
N PRO A 88 4.57 8.20 -0.16
CA PRO A 88 3.37 7.48 0.23
C PRO A 88 2.83 7.86 1.61
N GLN A 89 3.70 8.19 2.58
CA GLN A 89 3.23 8.55 3.92
C GLN A 89 2.58 9.95 3.93
N ALA A 90 3.23 10.95 3.33
CA ALA A 90 2.64 12.28 3.13
C ALA A 90 1.31 12.22 2.35
N LEU A 91 1.21 11.33 1.34
CA LEU A 91 -0.04 11.12 0.60
C LEU A 91 -1.13 10.51 1.48
N LEU A 92 -0.81 9.49 2.29
CA LEU A 92 -1.73 8.88 3.25
C LEU A 92 -2.25 9.91 4.25
N ASP A 93 -1.36 10.72 4.83
CA ASP A 93 -1.72 11.79 5.77
C ASP A 93 -2.64 12.84 5.12
N GLN A 94 -2.46 13.13 3.82
CA GLN A 94 -3.31 14.04 3.05
C GLN A 94 -4.70 13.44 2.74
N ILE A 95 -4.84 12.11 2.61
CA ILE A 95 -6.12 11.46 2.25
C ILE A 95 -6.85 10.79 3.41
N ALA A 96 -6.23 10.67 4.57
CA ALA A 96 -6.80 10.08 5.77
C ALA A 96 -8.11 10.75 6.20
N VAL A 97 -9.15 9.95 6.46
CA VAL A 97 -10.42 10.42 7.05
C VAL A 97 -10.33 10.20 8.56
N ASN A 98 -9.95 11.24 9.30
CA ASN A 98 -9.64 11.18 10.73
C ASN A 98 -10.81 11.57 11.66
N ASP A 99 -11.94 12.00 11.10
CA ASP A 99 -13.10 12.57 11.82
C ASP A 99 -14.32 11.64 11.89
N ALA A 100 -14.11 10.34 11.67
CA ALA A 100 -15.20 9.36 11.56
C ALA A 100 -15.50 8.59 12.85
N LEU A 101 -16.79 8.42 13.16
CA LEU A 101 -17.27 7.39 14.07
C LEU A 101 -17.48 6.08 13.28
N VAL A 102 -16.65 5.08 13.56
CA VAL A 102 -16.68 3.78 12.87
C VAL A 102 -17.28 2.69 13.77
N THR A 103 -18.32 2.02 13.29
CA THR A 103 -19.01 0.98 14.05
C THR A 103 -19.29 -0.26 13.19
N VAL A 104 -19.20 -1.43 13.80
CA VAL A 104 -19.50 -2.73 13.17
C VAL A 104 -20.65 -3.37 13.92
N THR A 105 -21.70 -3.77 13.20
CA THR A 105 -22.89 -4.40 13.78
C THR A 105 -23.09 -5.78 13.17
N GLY A 106 -23.21 -6.82 14.00
CA GLY A 106 -23.44 -8.19 13.56
C GLY A 106 -23.54 -9.17 14.73
N ALA A 107 -24.12 -10.35 14.48
CA ALA A 107 -24.34 -11.40 15.49
C ALA A 107 -24.99 -10.91 16.82
N GLY A 108 -25.89 -9.91 16.74
CA GLY A 108 -26.58 -9.33 17.91
C GLY A 108 -25.76 -8.31 18.71
N ARG A 109 -24.58 -7.91 18.22
CA ARG A 109 -23.69 -6.92 18.85
C ARG A 109 -23.47 -5.71 17.96
N LYS A 110 -23.14 -4.58 18.57
CA LYS A 110 -22.54 -3.41 17.92
C LYS A 110 -21.24 -3.07 18.64
N ASP A 111 -20.14 -3.07 17.91
CA ASP A 111 -18.81 -2.68 18.36
C ASP A 111 -18.43 -1.33 17.72
N THR A 112 -17.67 -0.49 18.42
CA THR A 112 -17.15 0.79 17.91
C THR A 112 -15.64 0.67 17.82
N LEU A 113 -15.05 0.98 16.66
CA LEU A 113 -13.60 0.92 16.47
C LEU A 113 -12.93 2.17 17.04
N GLU A 114 -11.76 2.00 17.63
CA GLU A 114 -10.93 3.10 18.14
C GLU A 114 -10.15 3.73 16.99
N PHE A 115 -10.00 5.06 16.99
CA PHE A 115 -9.14 5.75 16.05
C PHE A 115 -7.67 5.56 16.44
N LEU A 116 -6.85 5.07 15.50
CA LEU A 116 -5.44 4.72 15.73
C LEU A 116 -4.45 5.70 15.05
N GLY A 117 -4.96 6.71 14.34
CA GLY A 117 -4.15 7.64 13.54
C GLY A 117 -4.30 7.39 12.03
N ASN A 118 -4.03 8.42 11.21
CA ASN A 118 -3.88 8.34 9.74
C ASN A 118 -4.99 7.52 9.02
N GLY A 119 -6.24 7.78 9.39
CA GLY A 119 -7.43 7.13 8.83
C GLY A 119 -7.64 5.68 9.27
N LEU A 120 -6.78 5.14 10.12
CA LEU A 120 -6.89 3.78 10.65
C LEU A 120 -7.80 3.74 11.87
N TYR A 121 -8.76 2.82 11.85
CA TYR A 121 -9.68 2.52 12.94
C TYR A 121 -9.61 1.02 13.26
N GLY A 122 -9.47 0.67 14.54
CA GLY A 122 -9.31 -0.72 14.95
C GLY A 122 -9.41 -0.94 16.46
N GLY A 123 -8.45 -1.66 17.03
CA GLY A 123 -8.31 -1.91 18.47
C GLY A 123 -9.26 -2.96 19.06
N VAL A 124 -10.39 -3.25 18.40
CA VAL A 124 -11.41 -4.17 18.95
C VAL A 124 -11.30 -5.59 18.38
N VAL A 125 -11.16 -6.57 19.27
CA VAL A 125 -11.29 -8.00 18.96
C VAL A 125 -12.77 -8.36 18.83
N ILE A 126 -13.24 -8.46 17.59
CA ILE A 126 -14.61 -8.85 17.28
C ILE A 126 -14.65 -10.38 17.07
N PRO A 127 -15.39 -11.16 17.88
CA PRO A 127 -15.51 -12.60 17.71
C PRO A 127 -16.48 -12.90 16.56
N PHE A 128 -15.99 -12.75 15.33
CA PHE A 128 -16.74 -13.00 14.12
C PHE A 128 -17.27 -14.45 14.08
N GLN A 129 -18.57 -14.58 13.79
CA GLN A 129 -19.23 -15.86 13.59
C GLN A 129 -19.28 -16.15 12.08
N PRO A 130 -18.65 -17.23 11.59
CA PRO A 130 -18.71 -17.61 10.19
C PRO A 130 -20.15 -17.74 9.66
N GLY A 131 -20.37 -17.29 8.43
CA GLY A 131 -21.69 -17.31 7.77
C GLY A 131 -22.69 -16.27 8.29
N ARG A 132 -22.28 -15.34 9.18
CA ARG A 132 -23.12 -14.21 9.62
C ARG A 132 -22.83 -12.94 8.84
N ASN A 133 -23.88 -12.17 8.59
CA ASN A 133 -23.78 -10.81 8.08
C ASN A 133 -23.24 -9.86 9.16
N TYR A 134 -22.35 -8.98 8.74
CA TYR A 134 -21.86 -7.83 9.49
C TYR A 134 -21.98 -6.57 8.63
N THR A 135 -22.41 -5.48 9.25
CA THR A 135 -22.52 -4.17 8.63
C THR A 135 -21.53 -3.21 9.28
N LEU A 136 -20.61 -2.68 8.48
CA LEU A 136 -19.82 -1.50 8.80
C LEU A 136 -20.68 -0.26 8.57
N LYS A 137 -20.64 0.68 9.52
CA LYS A 137 -21.18 2.03 9.38
C LYS A 137 -20.11 3.04 9.80
N VAL A 138 -19.83 3.97 8.91
CA VAL A 138 -18.88 5.08 9.07
C VAL A 138 -19.69 6.37 9.02
N ASN A 139 -19.48 7.27 9.98
CA ASN A 139 -20.08 8.59 10.00
C ASN A 139 -18.99 9.65 10.23
N SER A 140 -18.57 10.33 9.17
CA SER A 140 -17.61 11.44 9.18
C SER A 140 -18.35 12.77 9.24
N GLU A 141 -17.88 13.71 10.07
CA GLU A 141 -18.49 15.05 10.17
C GLU A 141 -18.33 15.86 8.88
N THR A 142 -17.20 15.69 8.17
CA THR A 142 -16.87 16.41 6.93
C THR A 142 -17.34 15.70 5.66
N MET A 143 -17.38 14.36 5.63
CA MET A 143 -17.69 13.57 4.44
C MET A 143 -19.05 12.85 4.48
N GLY A 144 -19.71 12.81 5.65
CA GLY A 144 -21.03 12.19 5.84
C GLY A 144 -20.98 10.70 6.13
N GLU A 145 -22.10 10.02 5.84
CA GLU A 145 -22.31 8.61 6.18
C GLU A 145 -22.03 7.67 5.00
N VAL A 146 -21.26 6.61 5.24
CA VAL A 146 -21.17 5.44 4.35
C VAL A 146 -21.39 4.14 5.11
N LYS A 147 -21.88 3.13 4.40
CA LYS A 147 -22.28 1.84 4.97
C LYS A 147 -21.84 0.70 4.06
N ALA A 148 -21.38 -0.40 4.62
CA ALA A 148 -21.02 -1.59 3.85
C ALA A 148 -21.45 -2.86 4.58
N THR A 149 -21.82 -3.92 3.86
CA THR A 149 -22.25 -5.19 4.46
C THR A 149 -21.53 -6.36 3.79
N THR A 150 -21.13 -7.35 4.59
CA THR A 150 -20.44 -8.55 4.12
C THR A 150 -20.75 -9.74 5.02
N ILE A 151 -20.43 -10.95 4.56
CA ILE A 151 -20.53 -12.21 5.32
C ILE A 151 -19.15 -12.56 5.85
N ALA A 152 -19.02 -12.80 7.16
CA ALA A 152 -17.78 -13.33 7.72
C ALA A 152 -17.51 -14.75 7.19
N LYS A 153 -16.45 -14.92 6.39
CA LYS A 153 -16.09 -16.22 5.82
C LYS A 153 -15.42 -17.15 6.85
N PRO A 154 -15.66 -18.47 6.79
CA PRO A 154 -15.05 -19.44 7.70
C PRO A 154 -13.54 -19.53 7.49
N GLN A 155 -12.81 -19.86 8.55
CA GLN A 155 -11.38 -20.18 8.46
C GLN A 155 -11.17 -21.46 7.63
N VAL A 156 -10.21 -21.42 6.72
CA VAL A 156 -9.61 -22.60 6.09
C VAL A 156 -8.13 -22.55 6.43
N SER A 157 -7.57 -23.68 6.88
CA SER A 157 -6.20 -23.76 7.37
C SER A 157 -5.27 -24.44 6.37
N PHE A 158 -3.99 -24.09 6.46
CA PHE A 158 -2.94 -24.83 5.77
C PHE A 158 -2.89 -26.28 6.29
N ARG A 159 -2.98 -27.25 5.38
CA ARG A 159 -2.68 -28.68 5.63
C ARG A 159 -1.17 -28.87 5.77
N THR A 160 -0.42 -28.21 4.91
CA THR A 160 1.05 -28.15 4.87
C THR A 160 1.46 -26.74 4.48
N ILE A 161 2.56 -26.24 5.03
CA ILE A 161 3.17 -24.99 4.57
C ILE A 161 4.63 -24.91 4.99
N ARG A 162 5.46 -24.38 4.08
CA ARG A 162 6.87 -24.06 4.29
C ARG A 162 7.21 -22.79 3.50
N ALA A 163 7.94 -21.87 4.13
CA ALA A 163 8.61 -20.78 3.45
C ALA A 163 10.13 -20.96 3.57
N GLU A 164 10.87 -20.70 2.49
CA GLU A 164 12.33 -20.83 2.42
C GLU A 164 12.91 -19.78 1.48
N LEU A 165 14.22 -19.54 1.54
CA LEU A 165 14.92 -18.71 0.55
C LEU A 165 15.12 -19.46 -0.76
N TYR A 166 14.78 -18.82 -1.87
CA TYR A 166 15.07 -19.25 -3.22
C TYR A 166 16.07 -18.29 -3.89
N ASN A 167 17.21 -18.83 -4.31
CA ASN A 167 18.22 -18.08 -5.05
C ASN A 167 17.87 -18.04 -6.54
N SER A 168 17.73 -16.85 -7.13
CA SER A 168 17.39 -16.70 -8.55
C SER A 168 18.52 -17.08 -9.51
N GLY A 169 19.75 -17.19 -9.01
CA GLY A 169 20.98 -17.31 -9.80
C GLY A 169 21.60 -15.96 -10.18
N TYR A 170 20.91 -14.84 -9.93
CA TYR A 170 21.33 -13.49 -10.33
C TYR A 170 21.74 -12.60 -9.14
N ASN A 171 22.12 -13.22 -8.02
CA ASN A 171 22.39 -12.60 -6.71
C ASN A 171 21.14 -12.14 -5.94
N ASP A 172 19.99 -12.02 -6.58
CA ASP A 172 18.69 -11.81 -5.91
C ASP A 172 18.26 -13.09 -5.17
N THR A 173 17.66 -12.90 -4.00
CA THR A 173 17.08 -13.99 -3.21
C THR A 173 15.62 -13.65 -2.90
N LEU A 174 14.71 -14.56 -3.24
CA LEU A 174 13.27 -14.41 -3.07
C LEU A 174 12.77 -15.36 -1.99
N ALA A 175 11.64 -15.06 -1.35
CA ALA A 175 10.93 -16.06 -0.55
C ALA A 175 10.17 -17.02 -1.49
N GLN A 176 10.30 -18.33 -1.25
CA GLN A 176 9.52 -19.37 -1.91
C GLN A 176 8.57 -20.00 -0.89
N VAL A 177 7.27 -19.94 -1.18
CA VAL A 177 6.22 -20.55 -0.36
C VAL A 177 5.75 -21.82 -1.07
N THR A 178 5.79 -22.94 -0.35
CA THR A 178 5.17 -24.20 -0.76
C THR A 178 4.08 -24.51 0.25
N TYR A 179 2.83 -24.66 -0.18
CA TYR A 179 1.70 -24.89 0.71
C TYR A 179 0.73 -25.91 0.11
N GLY A 180 -0.03 -26.54 1.00
CA GLY A 180 -1.16 -27.38 0.65
C GLY A 180 -2.33 -27.09 1.59
N LEU A 181 -3.54 -27.24 1.07
CA LEU A 181 -4.79 -27.10 1.81
C LEU A 181 -5.75 -28.24 1.50
N LYS A 182 -6.78 -28.36 2.34
CA LYS A 182 -7.93 -29.24 2.09
C LYS A 182 -9.17 -28.37 1.97
N ASP A 183 -9.76 -28.36 0.79
CA ASP A 183 -10.88 -27.50 0.46
C ASP A 183 -12.22 -28.12 0.95
N PRO A 184 -13.11 -27.33 1.57
CA PRO A 184 -14.49 -27.74 1.84
C PRO A 184 -15.31 -27.96 0.55
N ILE A 185 -16.35 -28.81 0.59
CA ILE A 185 -17.22 -29.11 -0.58
C ILE A 185 -18.23 -27.97 -0.87
N VAL A 186 -17.77 -26.73 -0.86
CA VAL A 186 -18.54 -25.50 -1.18
C VAL A 186 -17.60 -24.53 -1.88
N GLN A 187 -18.07 -23.80 -2.89
CA GLN A 187 -17.22 -22.90 -3.67
C GLN A 187 -16.50 -21.86 -2.79
N ASN A 188 -15.18 -21.78 -2.92
CA ASN A 188 -14.29 -20.93 -2.13
C ASN A 188 -13.33 -20.10 -3.00
N TRP A 189 -12.98 -18.93 -2.48
CA TRP A 189 -11.96 -18.06 -3.06
C TRP A 189 -10.91 -17.81 -2.02
N TYR A 190 -9.65 -18.00 -2.41
CA TYR A 190 -8.51 -17.96 -1.50
C TYR A 190 -7.62 -16.78 -1.80
N MET A 191 -7.22 -16.10 -0.73
CA MET A 191 -6.21 -15.06 -0.74
C MET A 191 -5.09 -15.50 0.20
N ILE A 192 -3.89 -15.67 -0.36
CA ILE A 192 -2.67 -15.93 0.39
C ILE A 192 -1.85 -14.64 0.37
N ASN A 193 -1.60 -14.05 1.53
CA ASN A 193 -0.68 -12.92 1.65
C ASN A 193 0.63 -13.35 2.28
N VAL A 194 1.75 -12.91 1.71
CA VAL A 194 3.09 -12.97 2.31
C VAL A 194 3.54 -11.56 2.61
N GLN A 195 3.83 -11.29 3.89
CA GLN A 195 4.34 -10.01 4.37
C GLN A 195 5.61 -10.27 5.18
N GLU A 196 6.58 -9.38 5.05
CA GLU A 196 7.67 -9.28 6.01
C GLU A 196 7.13 -8.76 7.35
N VAL A 197 7.77 -9.15 8.45
CA VAL A 197 7.38 -8.78 9.82
C VAL A 197 8.59 -8.21 10.53
N GLU A 198 8.70 -6.89 10.52
CA GLU A 198 9.65 -6.14 11.36
C GLU A 198 9.06 -6.02 12.78
N ARG A 199 9.90 -6.02 13.83
CA ARG A 199 9.37 -6.05 15.22
C ARG A 199 9.01 -4.68 15.77
N GLU A 200 9.59 -3.64 15.20
CA GLU A 200 9.56 -2.29 15.75
C GLU A 200 8.23 -1.58 15.45
N ASP A 201 7.67 -1.69 14.24
CA ASP A 201 6.51 -0.88 13.80
C ASP A 201 5.25 -1.70 13.50
N VAL A 202 4.47 -1.98 14.55
CA VAL A 202 3.22 -2.76 14.45
C VAL A 202 2.19 -2.10 13.52
N ILE A 203 2.12 -0.77 13.44
CA ILE A 203 1.15 -0.06 12.59
C ILE A 203 1.52 -0.17 11.10
N ASP A 204 2.79 -0.07 10.76
CA ASP A 204 3.25 -0.14 9.37
C ASP A 204 3.17 -1.57 8.83
N ASN A 205 3.46 -2.57 9.69
CA ASN A 205 3.18 -3.98 9.41
C ASN A 205 1.70 -4.27 9.15
N LEU A 206 0.77 -3.50 9.73
CA LEU A 206 -0.66 -3.66 9.48
C LEU A 206 -1.02 -3.20 8.07
N ILE A 207 -0.54 -2.04 7.61
CA ILE A 207 -0.93 -1.48 6.30
C ILE A 207 0.17 -1.69 5.24
N ASN A 208 1.00 -2.74 5.38
CA ASN A 208 2.16 -2.96 4.52
C ASN A 208 1.77 -3.01 3.02
N PRO A 209 2.12 -2.00 2.21
CA PRO A 209 1.67 -1.89 0.81
C PRO A 209 2.37 -2.91 -0.10
N TRP A 210 3.52 -3.44 0.35
CA TRP A 210 4.39 -4.39 -0.32
C TRP A 210 4.10 -5.86 0.05
N ALA A 211 3.03 -6.12 0.81
CA ALA A 211 2.51 -7.47 1.00
C ALA A 211 2.19 -8.11 -0.37
N TYR A 212 2.78 -9.28 -0.62
CA TYR A 212 2.55 -10.06 -1.84
C TYR A 212 1.25 -10.83 -1.70
N THR A 213 0.34 -10.68 -2.67
CA THR A 213 -0.96 -11.36 -2.69
C THR A 213 -1.03 -12.38 -3.81
N ARG A 214 -1.25 -13.65 -3.47
CA ARG A 214 -1.63 -14.73 -4.38
C ARG A 214 -3.14 -14.98 -4.26
N LEU A 215 -3.84 -14.96 -5.38
CA LEU A 215 -5.28 -15.27 -5.45
C LEU A 215 -5.50 -16.62 -6.15
N VAL A 216 -6.33 -17.48 -5.57
CA VAL A 216 -6.69 -18.81 -6.10
C VAL A 216 -8.20 -19.03 -5.99
N SER A 217 -8.83 -19.61 -7.01
CA SER A 217 -10.20 -20.13 -6.95
C SER A 217 -10.16 -21.65 -6.88
N ASP A 218 -11.11 -22.26 -6.16
CA ASP A 218 -11.24 -23.72 -6.02
C ASP A 218 -11.93 -24.43 -7.20
N GLU A 219 -12.23 -23.73 -8.29
CA GLU A 219 -12.94 -24.25 -9.46
C GLU A 219 -12.33 -25.55 -10.02
N ALA A 220 -11.00 -25.72 -9.90
CA ALA A 220 -10.28 -26.91 -10.34
C ALA A 220 -10.12 -28.01 -9.26
N PHE A 221 -10.47 -27.75 -7.99
CA PHE A 221 -10.18 -28.64 -6.86
C PHE A 221 -11.26 -28.66 -5.74
N ASN A 222 -12.47 -28.18 -6.00
CA ASN A 222 -13.57 -28.05 -5.03
C ASN A 222 -13.79 -29.34 -4.21
N GLY A 223 -13.72 -29.25 -2.89
CA GLY A 223 -13.84 -30.38 -1.95
C GLY A 223 -12.61 -31.31 -1.87
N GLY A 224 -11.53 -30.99 -2.59
CA GLY A 224 -10.33 -31.81 -2.76
C GLY A 224 -9.12 -31.36 -1.93
N GLU A 225 -7.95 -31.89 -2.28
CA GLU A 225 -6.66 -31.40 -1.81
C GLU A 225 -6.00 -30.57 -2.92
N PHE A 226 -5.35 -29.48 -2.53
CA PHE A 226 -4.63 -28.60 -3.44
C PHE A 226 -3.27 -28.27 -2.86
N ASP A 227 -2.23 -28.36 -3.67
CA ASP A 227 -0.84 -28.04 -3.32
C ASP A 227 -0.25 -27.14 -4.41
N GLU A 228 0.41 -26.05 -3.99
CA GLU A 228 1.02 -25.08 -4.88
C GLU A 228 2.38 -24.61 -4.32
N GLN A 229 3.29 -24.26 -5.23
CA GLN A 229 4.52 -23.54 -4.93
C GLN A 229 4.55 -22.24 -5.73
N PHE A 230 4.85 -21.13 -5.07
CA PHE A 230 5.07 -19.83 -5.72
C PHE A 230 6.26 -19.09 -5.12
N ARG A 231 6.73 -18.07 -5.84
CA ARG A 231 7.81 -17.17 -5.41
C ARG A 231 7.24 -15.78 -5.17
N VAL A 232 7.71 -15.16 -4.11
CA VAL A 232 7.35 -13.79 -3.71
C VAL A 232 8.22 -12.82 -4.50
N PHE A 233 7.60 -11.89 -5.21
CA PHE A 233 8.25 -10.89 -6.06
C PHE A 233 7.43 -9.58 -5.98
N PRO A 234 8.04 -8.38 -5.95
CA PRO A 234 9.44 -8.07 -6.24
C PRO A 234 10.42 -8.11 -5.06
N ASN A 235 9.94 -8.30 -3.84
CA ASN A 235 10.75 -8.11 -2.62
C ASN A 235 11.96 -9.07 -2.57
N GLU A 236 13.13 -8.52 -2.24
CA GLU A 236 14.34 -9.29 -1.90
C GLU A 236 14.28 -9.73 -0.43
N TYR A 237 14.72 -10.96 -0.16
CA TYR A 237 14.74 -11.55 1.18
C TYR A 237 16.12 -12.15 1.51
N ARG A 238 16.48 -12.16 2.79
CA ARG A 238 17.78 -12.57 3.33
C ARG A 238 17.61 -13.62 4.42
N THR A 239 18.74 -14.22 4.81
CA THR A 239 18.76 -15.23 5.87
C THR A 239 18.57 -14.58 7.24
N GLY A 240 17.50 -14.95 7.93
CA GLY A 240 17.12 -14.39 9.23
C GLY A 240 15.86 -13.51 9.19
N ASP A 241 15.45 -13.05 8.01
CA ASP A 241 14.24 -12.24 7.83
C ASP A 241 13.00 -13.05 8.24
N THR A 242 11.99 -12.39 8.80
CA THR A 242 10.78 -13.07 9.29
C THR A 242 9.60 -12.71 8.40
N VAL A 243 8.91 -13.71 7.87
CA VAL A 243 7.69 -13.52 7.08
C VAL A 243 6.47 -14.14 7.77
N ALA A 244 5.35 -13.43 7.72
CA ALA A 244 4.03 -14.00 7.97
C ALA A 244 3.41 -14.42 6.64
N VAL A 245 3.03 -15.70 6.54
CA VAL A 245 2.18 -16.21 5.48
C VAL A 245 0.79 -16.44 6.04
N SER A 246 -0.22 -15.87 5.39
CA SER A 246 -1.63 -15.98 5.79
C SER A 246 -2.45 -16.61 4.68
N LEU A 247 -3.37 -17.53 5.03
CA LEU A 247 -4.41 -18.05 4.13
C LEU A 247 -5.77 -17.55 4.58
N SER A 248 -6.53 -16.97 3.66
CA SER A 248 -7.86 -16.44 3.90
C SER A 248 -8.86 -16.98 2.90
N ASN A 249 -9.95 -17.61 3.36
CA ASN A 249 -11.13 -17.83 2.54
C ASN A 249 -11.92 -16.52 2.49
N ILE A 250 -12.12 -15.95 1.30
CA ILE A 250 -12.73 -14.65 1.06
C ILE A 250 -14.03 -14.76 0.26
N SER A 251 -14.78 -13.66 0.15
CA SER A 251 -15.96 -13.61 -0.72
C SER A 251 -15.54 -13.54 -2.20
N GLU A 252 -16.39 -14.00 -3.10
CA GLU A 252 -16.14 -13.92 -4.54
C GLU A 252 -16.01 -12.47 -5.01
N GLU A 253 -16.86 -11.59 -4.48
CA GLU A 253 -16.88 -10.18 -4.82
C GLU A 253 -15.58 -9.49 -4.42
N TYR A 254 -15.02 -9.84 -3.25
CA TYR A 254 -13.72 -9.36 -2.83
C TYR A 254 -12.57 -10.00 -3.63
N TYR A 255 -12.68 -11.27 -4.02
CA TYR A 255 -11.72 -11.91 -4.93
C TYR A 255 -11.67 -11.18 -6.28
N ARG A 256 -12.83 -10.86 -6.86
CA ARG A 256 -12.93 -10.09 -8.11
C ARG A 256 -12.38 -8.66 -7.96
N PHE A 257 -12.66 -7.98 -6.84
CA PHE A 257 -12.07 -6.69 -6.50
C PHE A 257 -10.53 -6.74 -6.44
N MET A 258 -9.99 -7.69 -5.69
CA MET A 258 -8.53 -7.85 -5.53
C MET A 258 -7.85 -8.29 -6.82
N LYS A 259 -8.49 -9.14 -7.63
CA LYS A 259 -7.96 -9.58 -8.92
C LYS A 259 -7.75 -8.39 -9.85
N LEU A 260 -8.78 -7.56 -10.04
CA LEU A 260 -8.64 -6.32 -10.80
C LEU A 260 -7.50 -5.46 -10.25
N ARG A 261 -7.43 -5.25 -8.93
CA ARG A 261 -6.38 -4.42 -8.31
C ARG A 261 -4.96 -4.96 -8.53
N ILE A 262 -4.78 -6.28 -8.64
CA ILE A 262 -3.48 -6.91 -8.90
C ILE A 262 -3.13 -6.88 -10.38
N ASP A 263 -4.08 -7.26 -11.26
CA ASP A 263 -3.89 -7.28 -12.71
C ASP A 263 -3.54 -5.87 -13.24
N ASN A 264 -4.10 -4.83 -12.61
CA ASN A 264 -3.93 -3.43 -12.98
C ASN A 264 -2.61 -2.79 -12.47
N ARG A 265 -2.03 -3.30 -11.36
CA ARG A 265 -0.84 -2.72 -10.69
C ARG A 265 0.41 -2.56 -11.59
N PHE A 266 0.45 -3.22 -12.74
CA PHE A 266 1.60 -3.24 -13.67
C PHE A 266 1.22 -2.94 -15.13
N SER A 267 0.01 -2.46 -15.40
CA SER A 267 -0.49 -2.24 -16.76
C SER A 267 -0.12 -0.85 -17.31
N LEU A 268 0.92 -0.79 -18.17
CA LEU A 268 1.27 0.40 -18.97
C LEU A 268 0.11 0.92 -19.85
N VAL A 269 -0.94 0.13 -20.07
CA VAL A 269 -2.12 0.51 -20.85
C VAL A 269 -3.04 1.46 -20.06
N GLU A 270 -2.97 1.49 -18.73
CA GLU A 270 -3.85 2.34 -17.90
C GLU A 270 -3.53 3.82 -17.97
N PHE A 271 -2.27 4.21 -18.26
CA PHE A 271 -1.92 5.60 -18.55
C PHE A 271 -2.65 6.15 -19.80
N LEU A 272 -3.16 5.27 -20.66
CA LEU A 272 -3.90 5.60 -21.89
C LEU A 272 -5.35 5.07 -21.87
N GLY A 273 -5.79 4.47 -20.75
CA GLY A 273 -7.08 3.80 -20.61
C GLY A 273 -8.12 4.64 -19.86
N GLU A 274 -9.39 4.30 -20.03
CA GLU A 274 -10.47 4.89 -19.23
C GLU A 274 -10.37 4.45 -17.74
N PRO A 275 -10.69 5.32 -16.76
CA PRO A 275 -10.58 4.99 -15.34
C PRO A 275 -11.36 3.73 -14.94
N ILE A 276 -10.66 2.74 -14.39
CA ILE A 276 -11.27 1.45 -14.02
C ILE A 276 -12.15 1.60 -12.78
N ASN A 277 -13.46 1.41 -12.96
CA ASN A 277 -14.42 1.43 -11.86
C ASN A 277 -14.43 0.08 -11.12
N TYR A 278 -13.63 -0.02 -10.06
CA TYR A 278 -13.58 -1.19 -9.19
C TYR A 278 -14.95 -1.52 -8.55
N PRO A 279 -15.32 -2.81 -8.41
CA PRO A 279 -16.52 -3.20 -7.69
C PRO A 279 -16.41 -2.81 -6.21
N SER A 280 -17.54 -2.47 -5.60
CA SER A 280 -17.62 -1.99 -4.22
C SER A 280 -18.92 -2.47 -3.55
N ASN A 281 -18.84 -2.80 -2.27
CA ASN A 281 -20.02 -3.03 -1.41
C ASN A 281 -20.29 -1.86 -0.44
N VAL A 282 -19.70 -0.69 -0.71
CA VAL A 282 -19.79 0.52 0.13
C VAL A 282 -20.86 1.46 -0.43
N GLU A 283 -22.02 1.45 0.19
CA GLU A 283 -23.11 2.40 -0.04
C GLU A 283 -22.65 3.83 0.33
N GLY A 284 -22.72 4.76 -0.64
CA GLY A 284 -22.29 6.16 -0.48
C GLY A 284 -20.80 6.43 -0.73
N GLY A 285 -19.97 5.39 -0.82
CA GLY A 285 -18.51 5.48 -0.92
C GLY A 285 -17.90 4.62 -2.02
N LYS A 286 -16.62 4.26 -1.80
CA LYS A 286 -15.80 3.39 -2.66
C LYS A 286 -15.00 2.40 -1.79
N GLY A 287 -14.28 1.49 -2.43
CA GLY A 287 -13.49 0.47 -1.76
C GLY A 287 -14.32 -0.76 -1.36
N PHE A 288 -13.87 -1.52 -0.37
CA PHE A 288 -14.50 -2.79 -0.02
C PHE A 288 -14.39 -3.11 1.48
N PHE A 289 -15.52 -3.52 2.07
CA PHE A 289 -15.57 -4.11 3.42
C PHE A 289 -15.70 -5.64 3.31
N ASN A 290 -14.68 -6.37 3.74
CA ASN A 290 -14.64 -7.83 3.74
C ASN A 290 -14.20 -8.37 5.12
N LEU A 291 -14.71 -9.55 5.49
CA LEU A 291 -14.42 -10.22 6.75
C LEU A 291 -14.14 -11.71 6.52
N TYR A 292 -13.02 -12.18 7.03
CA TYR A 292 -12.53 -13.55 6.94
C TYR A 292 -11.72 -13.87 8.19
N VAL A 293 -11.65 -15.14 8.58
CA VAL A 293 -10.75 -15.57 9.67
C VAL A 293 -9.51 -16.20 9.02
N PRO A 294 -8.35 -15.54 9.03
CA PRO A 294 -7.15 -16.04 8.38
C PRO A 294 -6.48 -17.15 9.21
N ASP A 295 -5.77 -18.05 8.53
CA ASP A 295 -4.80 -18.97 9.14
C ASP A 295 -3.39 -18.45 8.88
N ILE A 296 -2.67 -18.05 9.94
CA ILE A 296 -1.38 -17.33 9.85
C ILE A 296 -0.25 -18.20 10.40
N ARG A 297 0.90 -18.18 9.71
CA ARG A 297 2.13 -18.87 10.10
C ARG A 297 3.32 -17.94 9.93
N LEU A 298 4.19 -17.90 10.94
CA LEU A 298 5.44 -17.15 10.93
C LEU A 298 6.58 -18.09 10.55
N PHE A 299 7.47 -17.62 9.68
CA PHE A 299 8.69 -18.32 9.27
C PHE A 299 9.88 -17.37 9.36
N VAL A 300 10.97 -17.84 9.98
CA VAL A 300 12.29 -17.24 9.77
C VAL A 300 12.86 -17.86 8.50
N LEU A 301 13.27 -17.03 7.55
CA LEU A 301 13.75 -17.48 6.26
C LEU A 301 15.17 -18.03 6.37
N GLU A 302 15.28 -19.36 6.25
CA GLU A 302 16.51 -20.11 6.15
C GLU A 302 16.78 -20.51 4.68
N ARG A 303 18.04 -20.86 4.38
CA ARG A 303 18.34 -21.57 3.13
C ARG A 303 17.74 -22.98 3.18
N PRO A 304 17.40 -23.59 2.03
CA PRO A 304 17.02 -24.99 1.97
C PRO A 304 18.10 -25.86 2.63
N ARG A 305 17.68 -26.91 3.32
CA ARG A 305 18.60 -27.94 3.83
C ARG A 305 18.74 -28.98 2.73
N ASP A 306 19.98 -29.15 2.25
CA ASP A 306 20.37 -30.20 1.28
C ASP A 306 20.16 -31.62 1.84
#